data_AF-A0A1P8RXY2-F1
#
_entry.id   AF-A0A1P8RXY2-F1
#
_cell.length_a   1.000
_cell.length_b   1.000
_cell.length_c   1.000
_cell.angle_alpha   90.00
_cell.angle_beta   90.00
_cell.angle_gamma   90.00
#
_symmetry.space_group_name_H-M   'P 1'
#
loop_
_entity.id
_entity.type
_entity.pdbx_description
1 polymer ?
#
loop_
_entity_poly.entity_id
_entity_poly.type
_entity_poly.pdbx_seq_one_letter_code
_entity_poly.pdbx_strand_id
1 'polypeptide(L)'
;MSQQEIQIVLQHIFVSNFNIGASKFSWDVPLEQLDEDFKTLSFLIFLEQLVNTEFKIRASILEQINVSVHTPSDINNLILRNLQLI
;
A
#
# COMPACT_ATOMS: atom_id res chain seq x y z
N MET A 1 4.34 13.68 9.44
CA MET A 1 4.77 13.41 8.06
C MET A 1 3.88 14.19 7.12
N SER A 2 4.46 14.77 6.07
CA SER A 2 3.76 15.35 4.93
C SER A 2 3.24 14.25 4.00
N GLN A 3 2.32 14.62 3.09
CA GLN A 3 1.80 13.68 2.08
C GLN A 3 2.92 13.11 1.18
N GLN A 4 3.91 13.93 0.83
CA GLN A 4 5.06 13.50 0.03
C GLN A 4 5.93 12.48 0.77
N GLU A 5 6.19 12.69 2.05
CA GLU A 5 6.92 11.72 2.87
C GLU A 5 6.18 10.37 2.97
N ILE A 6 4.84 10.41 3.08
CA ILE A 6 4.01 9.19 3.10
C ILE A 6 4.13 8.42 1.78
N GLN A 7 4.07 9.10 0.64
CA GLN A 7 4.23 8.46 -0.66
C GLN A 7 5.61 7.82 -0.81
N ILE A 8 6.68 8.51 -0.40
CA ILE A 8 8.05 7.99 -0.45
C ILE A 8 8.17 6.71 0.40
N VAL A 9 7.68 6.76 1.64
CA VAL A 9 7.74 5.61 2.57
C VAL A 9 6.88 4.45 2.06
N LEU A 10 5.66 4.72 1.58
CA LEU A 10 4.78 3.69 1.04
C LEU A 10 5.36 3.05 -0.21
N GLN A 11 5.92 3.84 -1.13
CA GLN A 11 6.63 3.29 -2.29
C GLN A 11 7.77 2.39 -1.83
N HIS A 12 8.57 2.82 -0.85
CA HIS A 12 9.66 2.02 -0.30
C HIS A 12 9.17 0.69 0.30
N ILE A 13 8.03 0.67 1.00
CA ILE A 13 7.39 -0.56 1.48
C ILE A 13 7.13 -1.52 0.31
N PHE A 14 6.52 -1.03 -0.77
CA PHE A 14 6.22 -1.85 -1.95
C PHE A 14 7.47 -2.42 -2.61
N VAL A 15 8.47 -1.60 -2.92
CA VAL A 15 9.67 -2.07 -3.64
C VAL A 15 10.61 -2.92 -2.79
N SER A 16 10.58 -2.80 -1.46
CA SER A 16 11.54 -3.49 -0.59
C SER A 16 11.00 -4.80 -0.01
N ASN A 17 9.68 -4.95 0.09
CA ASN A 17 9.06 -6.11 0.75
C ASN A 17 8.29 -7.02 -0.21
N PHE A 18 8.07 -6.58 -1.46
CA PHE A 18 7.34 -7.32 -2.48
C PHE A 18 8.18 -7.42 -3.75
N ASN A 19 7.78 -8.27 -4.70
CA ASN A 19 8.55 -8.53 -5.92
C ASN A 19 8.33 -7.43 -6.98
N ILE A 20 8.41 -6.17 -6.56
CA ILE A 20 8.18 -4.99 -7.40
C ILE A 20 9.50 -4.25 -7.55
N GLY A 21 10.05 -4.25 -8.77
CA GLY A 21 11.20 -3.42 -9.09
C GLY A 21 10.84 -1.94 -9.07
N ALA A 22 11.75 -1.06 -8.63
CA ALA A 22 11.50 0.39 -8.58
C ALA A 22 11.09 0.99 -9.93
N SER A 23 11.60 0.46 -11.04
CA SER A 23 11.22 0.86 -12.41
C SER A 23 9.86 0.32 -12.87
N LYS A 24 9.29 -0.66 -12.17
CA LYS A 24 7.99 -1.28 -12.46
C LYS A 24 6.88 -0.79 -11.53
N PHE A 25 7.24 -0.14 -10.42
CA PHE A 25 6.27 0.42 -9.51
C PHE A 25 5.43 1.50 -10.21
N SER A 26 4.12 1.42 -10.05
CA SER A 26 3.17 2.40 -10.56
C SER A 26 2.09 2.67 -9.52
N TRP A 27 1.75 3.94 -9.35
CA TRP A 27 0.72 4.39 -8.41
C TRP A 27 -0.70 4.10 -8.88
N ASP A 28 -0.88 3.88 -10.17
CA ASP A 28 -2.18 3.96 -10.84
C ASP A 28 -2.65 2.63 -11.45
N VAL A 29 -1.93 1.54 -11.17
CA VAL A 29 -2.31 0.19 -11.61
C VAL A 29 -2.78 -0.66 -10.43
N PRO A 30 -3.70 -1.62 -10.65
CA PRO A 30 -4.14 -2.52 -9.60
C PRO A 30 -2.98 -3.27 -8.93
N LEU A 31 -3.11 -3.54 -7.63
CA LEU A 31 -2.06 -4.22 -6.86
C LEU A 31 -1.67 -5.56 -7.48
N GLU A 32 -2.65 -6.33 -7.96
CA GLU A 32 -2.39 -7.63 -8.60
C GLU A 32 -1.57 -7.53 -9.90
N GLN A 33 -1.50 -6.34 -10.52
CA GLN A 33 -0.69 -6.10 -11.72
C GLN A 33 0.73 -5.64 -11.36
N LEU A 34 0.93 -5.11 -10.15
CA LEU A 34 2.27 -4.82 -9.63
C LEU A 34 2.97 -6.11 -9.22
N ASP A 35 2.23 -7.00 -8.56
CA ASP A 35 2.69 -8.30 -8.13
C ASP A 35 1.48 -9.25 -8.03
N GLU A 36 1.50 -10.36 -8.76
CA GLU A 36 0.39 -11.31 -8.76
C GLU A 36 0.18 -11.95 -7.37
N ASP A 37 1.22 -11.96 -6.54
CA ASP A 37 1.16 -12.52 -5.19
C ASP A 37 0.20 -11.76 -4.26
N PHE A 38 -0.20 -10.52 -4.59
CA PHE A 38 -1.24 -9.79 -3.86
C PHE A 38 -2.61 -10.48 -3.90
N LYS A 39 -2.85 -11.40 -4.85
CA LYS A 39 -4.04 -12.27 -4.84
C LYS A 39 -4.08 -13.20 -3.63
N THR A 40 -2.93 -13.40 -2.97
CA THR A 40 -2.80 -14.22 -1.77
C THR A 40 -3.07 -13.37 -0.52
N LEU A 41 -4.03 -13.80 0.30
CA LEU A 41 -4.44 -13.09 1.52
C LEU A 41 -3.27 -12.79 2.48
N SER A 42 -2.28 -13.68 2.58
CA SER A 42 -1.11 -13.46 3.45
C SER A 42 -0.28 -12.24 3.03
N PHE A 43 -0.23 -11.91 1.74
CA PHE A 43 0.47 -10.73 1.25
C PHE A 43 -0.26 -9.44 1.64
N LEU A 44 -1.59 -9.45 1.60
CA LEU A 44 -2.39 -8.31 2.06
C LEU A 44 -2.32 -8.11 3.57
N ILE A 45 -2.34 -9.20 4.35
CA ILE A 45 -2.12 -9.14 5.79
C ILE A 45 -0.74 -8.57 6.09
N PHE A 46 0.29 -9.00 5.36
CA PHE A 46 1.64 -8.50 5.56
C PHE A 46 1.76 -7.01 5.19
N LEU A 47 1.17 -6.59 4.07
CA LEU A 47 1.11 -5.17 3.69
C LEU A 47 0.42 -4.33 4.76
N GLU A 48 -0.70 -4.80 5.29
CA GLU A 48 -1.43 -4.14 6.38
C GLU A 48 -0.56 -3.97 7.63
N GLN A 49 0.18 -5.01 8.02
CA GLN A 49 1.10 -4.96 9.16
C GLN A 49 2.22 -3.95 8.95
N LEU A 50 2.84 -3.93 7.76
CA LEU A 50 3.89 -2.96 7.43
C LEU A 50 3.37 -1.52 7.50
N VAL A 51 2.23 -1.26 6.84
CA VAL A 51 1.59 0.06 6.84
C VAL A 51 1.21 0.51 8.26
N ASN A 52 0.55 -0.35 9.03
CA ASN A 52 0.13 -0.02 10.39
C ASN A 52 1.33 0.24 11.33
N THR A 53 2.41 -0.52 11.16
CA THR A 53 3.63 -0.35 11.95
C THR A 53 4.34 0.95 11.60
N GLU A 54 4.55 1.22 10.32
CA GLU A 54 5.32 2.36 9.85
C GLU A 54 4.62 3.68 10.12
N PHE A 55 3.32 3.77 9.83
CA PHE A 55 2.54 4.99 9.99
C PHE A 55 1.86 5.11 11.37
N LYS A 56 1.96 4.09 12.23
CA LYS A 56 1.32 4.03 13.56
C LYS A 56 -0.19 4.26 13.49
N ILE A 57 -0.84 3.63 12.52
CA ILE A 57 -2.29 3.71 12.27
C ILE A 57 -2.97 2.34 12.42
N ARG A 58 -4.30 2.33 12.24
CA ARG A 58 -5.12 1.11 12.14
C ARG A 58 -5.88 1.10 10.83
N ALA A 59 -5.17 1.01 9.72
CA ALA A 59 -5.75 0.78 8.41
C ALA A 59 -6.18 -0.69 8.29
N SER A 60 -7.45 -0.92 7.94
CA SER A 60 -7.97 -2.25 7.56
C SER A 60 -7.82 -2.42 6.05
N ILE A 61 -6.60 -2.68 5.56
CA ILE A 61 -6.33 -2.90 4.13
C ILE A 61 -7.13 -4.12 3.66
N LEU A 62 -7.11 -5.22 4.41
CA LEU A 62 -7.79 -6.45 4.03
C LEU A 62 -9.30 -6.27 3.80
N GLU A 63 -9.92 -5.37 4.57
CA GLU A 63 -11.37 -5.12 4.52
C GLU A 63 -11.76 -4.08 3.47
N GLN A 64 -10.83 -3.18 3.11
CA GLN A 64 -11.12 -2.02 2.27
C GLN A 64 -10.52 -2.09 0.87
N ILE A 65 -9.56 -3.00 0.64
CA ILE A 65 -8.80 -3.09 -0.60
C ILE A 65 -9.11 -4.40 -1.33
N ASN A 66 -9.76 -4.25 -2.48
CA ASN A 66 -9.81 -5.25 -3.55
C ASN A 66 -8.60 -5.08 -4.49
N VAL A 67 -7.73 -6.08 -4.58
CA VAL A 67 -6.45 -6.03 -5.33
C VAL A 67 -6.56 -5.94 -6.84
N SER A 68 -7.71 -6.33 -7.41
CA SER A 68 -7.97 -6.25 -8.85
C SER A 68 -8.53 -4.89 -9.27
N VAL A 69 -8.89 -4.03 -8.31
CA VAL A 69 -9.50 -2.72 -8.55
C VAL A 69 -8.63 -1.60 -7.99
N HIS A 70 -8.18 -1.76 -6.76
CA HIS A 70 -7.47 -0.72 -6.03
C HIS A 70 -5.97 -0.77 -6.31
N THR A 71 -5.38 0.40 -6.20
CA THR A 71 -4.02 0.75 -6.57
C THR A 71 -3.22 1.18 -5.33
N PRO A 72 -1.88 1.37 -5.42
CA PRO A 72 -1.13 1.98 -4.33
C PRO A 72 -1.64 3.38 -3.95
N SER A 73 -2.22 4.13 -4.89
CA SER A 73 -2.85 5.43 -4.61
C SER A 73 -4.03 5.30 -3.65
N ASP A 74 -4.82 4.23 -3.76
CA ASP A 74 -5.94 3.98 -2.85
C ASP A 74 -5.46 3.67 -1.42
N ILE A 75 -4.36 2.92 -1.30
CA ILE A 75 -3.72 2.67 0.01
C ILE A 75 -3.13 3.96 0.58
N ASN A 76 -2.48 4.79 -0.24
CA ASN A 76 -2.02 6.10 0.19
C ASN A 76 -3.17 6.96 0.73
N ASN A 77 -4.31 6.98 0.04
CA ASN A 77 -5.50 7.70 0.48
C ASN A 77 -6.06 7.12 1.79
N LEU A 78 -6.06 5.80 1.96
CA LEU A 78 -6.45 5.14 3.21
C LEU A 78 -5.56 5.58 4.38
N ILE A 79 -4.24 5.65 4.17
CA ILE A 79 -3.28 6.14 5.17
C ILE A 79 -3.55 7.61 5.51
N LEU A 80 -3.71 8.46 4.49
CA LEU A 80 -3.97 9.89 4.67
C LEU A 80 -5.25 10.16 5.47
N ARG A 81 -6.34 9.41 5.20
CA ARG A 81 -7.59 9.49 5.97
C ARG A 81 -7.40 9.08 7.43
N ASN A 82 -6.66 8.00 7.68
CA ASN A 82 -6.38 7.54 9.05
C ASN A 82 -5.52 8.53 9.83
N LEU A 83 -4.65 9.27 9.14
CA LEU A 83 -3.84 10.35 9.71
C LEU A 83 -4.57 11.69 9.79
N GLN A 84 -5.82 11.78 9.35
CA GLN A 84 -6.63 13.01 9.30
C GLN A 84 -5.99 14.13 8.47
N LEU A 85 -5.30 13.74 7.38
CA LEU A 85 -4.62 14.66 6.47
C LEU A 85 -5.46 15.00 5.22
N ILE A 86 -6.58 14.31 5.03
CA ILE A 86 -7.63 14.55 4.02
C ILE A 86 -9.00 14.09 4.55
#